data_AF-A0A1B7LUE7-F1
#
_entry.id   AF-A0A1B7LUE7-F1
#
_cell.length_a   1.000
_cell.length_b   1.000
_cell.length_c   1.000
_cell.angle_alpha   90.00
_cell.angle_beta   90.00
_cell.angle_gamma   90.00
#
_symmetry.space_group_name_H-M   'P 1'
#
loop_
_entity.id
_entity.type
_entity.pdbx_description
1 polymer ?
#
loop_
_entity_poly.entity_id
_entity_poly.type
_entity_poly.pdbx_seq_one_letter_code
_entity_poly.pdbx_strand_id
1 'polypeptide(L)' 'MSHITAQGCQEVCACDLTKELGITQPTVSHHMKKLVDAGLITREQRGRWAHYSVVPEAFQQLRDLLDLS' A
#
# COMPACT_ATOMS: atom_id res chain seq x y z
N MET A 1 4.22 12.41 -3.64
CA MET A 1 2.84 11.87 -3.47
C MET A 1 2.25 11.55 -4.85
N SER A 2 2.88 10.68 -5.66
CA SER A 2 2.57 10.62 -7.11
C SER A 2 2.36 9.24 -7.73
N HIS A 3 2.65 8.14 -7.04
CA HIS A 3 2.70 6.82 -7.72
C HIS A 3 1.58 5.85 -7.32
N ILE A 4 1.03 5.94 -6.10
CA ILE A 4 -0.04 5.03 -5.66
C ILE A 4 -1.39 5.37 -6.33
N THR A 5 -1.58 6.60 -6.82
CA THR A 5 -2.79 7.03 -7.53
C THR A 5 -2.79 6.74 -9.03
N ALA A 6 -1.65 6.35 -9.63
CA ALA A 6 -1.55 6.18 -11.09
C ALA A 6 -2.23 4.91 -11.62
N GLN A 7 -2.55 3.94 -10.76
CA GLN A 7 -3.17 2.67 -11.15
C GLN A 7 -4.63 2.52 -10.69
N GLY A 8 -5.34 3.62 -10.39
CA GLY A 8 -6.79 3.58 -10.20
C GLY A 8 -7.29 2.58 -9.15
N CYS A 9 -6.58 2.44 -8.02
CA CYS A 9 -6.88 1.48 -6.96
C CYS A 9 -6.70 -0.01 -7.35
N GLN A 10 -5.87 -0.33 -8.34
CA GLN A 10 -5.48 -1.72 -8.61
C GLN A 10 -4.44 -2.22 -7.60
N GLU A 11 -4.61 -3.48 -7.20
CA GLU A 11 -3.80 -4.17 -6.22
C GLU A 11 -2.36 -4.29 -6.73
N VAL A 12 -1.38 -3.95 -5.89
CA VAL A 12 0.04 -3.99 -6.27
C VAL A 12 0.72 -5.17 -5.61
N CYS A 13 1.45 -5.96 -6.41
CA CYS A 13 2.25 -7.07 -5.91
C CYS A 13 3.54 -6.54 -5.24
N ALA A 14 3.98 -7.22 -4.18
CA ALA A 14 5.23 -6.89 -3.49
C ALA A 14 6.46 -6.86 -4.42
N CYS A 15 6.48 -7.67 -5.48
CA CYS A 15 7.56 -7.71 -6.46
C CYS A 15 7.62 -6.47 -7.33
N ASP A 16 6.47 -5.93 -7.70
CA ASP A 16 6.38 -4.73 -8.52
C ASP A 16 6.82 -3.53 -7.68
N LEU A 17 6.43 -3.49 -6.39
CA LEU A 17 6.91 -2.50 -5.43
C LEU A 17 8.43 -2.51 -5.26
N THR A 18 9.07 -3.68 -5.17
CA THR A 18 10.55 -3.74 -5.06
C THR A 18 11.26 -3.19 -6.29
N LYS A 19 10.71 -3.43 -7.49
CA LYS A 19 11.30 -2.94 -8.75
C LYS A 19 11.08 -1.44 -8.92
N GLU A 20 9.88 -0.95 -8.60
CA GLU A 20 9.52 0.45 -8.76
C GLU A 20 10.18 1.36 -7.72
N LEU A 21 10.28 0.91 -6.48
CA LEU A 21 10.85 1.70 -5.39
C LEU A 21 12.37 1.54 -5.25
N GLY A 22 12.99 0.63 -6.02
CA GLY A 22 14.44 0.37 -5.97
C GLY A 22 14.94 -0.14 -4.61
N ILE A 23 14.05 -0.70 -3.78
CA ILE A 23 14.37 -1.17 -2.43
C ILE A 23 14.20 -2.69 -2.31
N THR A 24 14.87 -3.26 -1.31
CA THR A 24 14.89 -4.71 -1.10
C THR A 24 13.53 -5.25 -0.62
N GLN A 25 13.24 -6.51 -0.94
CA GLN A 25 12.02 -7.20 -0.52
C GLN A 25 11.80 -7.20 1.02
N PRO A 26 12.83 -7.36 1.87
CA PRO A 26 12.67 -7.25 3.32
C PRO A 26 12.20 -5.85 3.76
N THR A 27 12.76 -4.80 3.14
CA THR A 27 12.37 -3.41 3.40
C THR A 27 10.91 -3.16 3.00
N VAL A 28 10.51 -3.60 1.80
CA VAL A 28 9.11 -3.49 1.34
C VAL A 28 8.17 -4.23 2.29
N SER A 29 8.49 -5.48 2.63
CA SER A 29 7.64 -6.30 3.51
C SER A 29 7.45 -5.65 4.89
N HIS A 30 8.51 -5.05 5.45
CA HIS A 30 8.45 -4.31 6.72
C HIS A 30 7.51 -3.10 6.66
N HIS A 31 7.59 -2.32 5.59
CA HIS A 31 6.75 -1.13 5.43
C HIS A 31 5.30 -1.50 5.15
N MET A 32 5.07 -2.51 4.32
CA MET A 32 3.72 -3.00 4.04
C MET A 32 3.06 -3.56 5.30
N LYS A 33 3.81 -4.28 6.15
CA LYS A 33 3.28 -4.73 7.44
C LYS A 33 2.80 -3.57 8.31
N LYS A 34 3.60 -2.50 8.43
CA LYS A 34 3.19 -1.30 9.19
C LYS A 34 1.91 -0.65 8.64
N LEU A 35 1.77 -0.59 7.31
CA LEU A 35 0.57 -0.03 6.68
C LEU A 35 -0.67 -0.92 6.90
N VAL A 36 -0.49 -2.24 6.92
CA VAL A 36 -1.56 -3.19 7.31
C VAL A 36 -1.94 -3.01 8.77
N ASP A 37 -0.94 -2.95 9.66
CA ASP A 37 -1.15 -2.77 11.10
C ASP A 37 -1.84 -1.42 11.41
N ALA A 38 -1.60 -0.40 10.59
CA ALA A 38 -2.27 0.91 10.66
C ALA A 38 -3.67 0.93 10.02
N GLY A 39 -4.14 -0.17 9.42
CA GLY A 39 -5.45 -0.26 8.77
C GLY A 39 -5.57 0.48 7.44
N LEU A 40 -4.44 0.93 6.86
CA LEU A 40 -4.44 1.73 5.61
C LEU A 40 -4.52 0.84 4.36
N ILE A 41 -3.97 -0.37 4.43
CA ILE A 41 -3.99 -1.34 3.33
C ILE A 41 -4.39 -2.71 3.86
N THR A 42 -4.93 -3.56 2.98
CA THR A 42 -5.15 -4.98 3.24
C THR A 42 -4.05 -5.80 2.58
N ARG A 43 -3.89 -7.04 3.06
CA ARG A 43 -2.94 -8.02 2.52
C ARG A 43 -3.68 -9.31 2.22
N GLU A 44 -3.54 -9.79 0.99
CA GLU A 44 -4.04 -11.10 0.57
C GLU A 44 -2.88 -11.98 0.08
N GLN A 45 -2.83 -13.23 0.52
CA GLN A 45 -1.86 -14.20 0.01
C GLN A 45 -2.43 -14.92 -1.21
N ARG A 46 -1.87 -14.69 -2.39
CA ARG A 46 -2.25 -15.39 -3.63
C ARG A 46 -1.09 -16.25 -4.12
N GLY A 47 -1.17 -17.54 -3.82
CA GLY A 47 -0.08 -18.49 -4.07
C GLY A 47 1.19 -18.09 -3.31
N ARG A 48 2.30 -17.90 -4.03
CA ARG A 48 3.59 -17.52 -3.42
C ARG A 48 3.70 -16.03 -3.09
N TRP A 49 2.78 -15.20 -3.55
CA TRP A 49 2.93 -13.75 -3.51
C TRP A 49 1.89 -13.08 -2.62
N ALA A 50 2.34 -12.10 -1.82
CA ALA A 50 1.45 -11.21 -1.10
C ALA A 50 1.02 -10.06 -2.02
N HIS A 51 -0.28 -9.85 -2.10
CA HIS A 51 -0.92 -8.73 -2.79
C HIS A 51 -1.42 -7.74 -1.76
N TYR A 52 -1.29 -6.45 -2.07
CA TYR A 52 -1.71 -5.38 -1.20
C TYR A 52 -2.70 -4.47 -1.91
N SER A 53 -3.73 -4.08 -1.19
CA SER A 53 -4.83 -3.25 -1.71
C SER A 53 -5.10 -2.13 -0.72
N VAL A 54 -5.39 -0.93 -1.21
CA VAL A 54 -5.71 0.22 -0.35
C VAL A 54 -7.07 0.01 0.30
N VAL A 55 -7.22 0.42 1.57
CA VAL A 55 -8.52 0.57 2.23
C VAL A 55 -9.04 1.97 1.93
N PRO A 56 -10.03 2.14 1.03
CA PRO A 56 -10.48 3.46 0.59
C PRO A 56 -10.98 4.33 1.75
N GLU A 57 -11.68 3.72 2.71
CA GLU A 57 -12.27 4.40 3.87
C GLU A 57 -11.20 5.01 4.77
N ALA A 58 -10.11 4.29 5.02
CA ALA A 58 -9.00 4.76 5.86
C ALA A 58 -8.26 5.94 5.21
N PHE A 59 -8.13 5.94 3.88
CA PHE A 59 -7.55 7.05 3.14
C PHE A 59 -8.50 8.25 3.04
N GLN A 60 -9.82 8.03 3.01
CA GLN A 60 -10.79 9.12 3.08
C GLN A 60 -10.71 9.82 4.43
N GLN A 61 -10.68 9.07 5.53
CA GLN A 61 -10.49 9.63 6.88
C GLN A 61 -9.17 10.39 7.02
N LEU A 62 -8.08 9.86 6.43
CA LEU A 62 -6.79 10.54 6.45
C LEU A 62 -6.82 11.85 5.65
N ARG A 63 -7.54 11.90 4.52
CA ARG A 63 -7.77 13.13 3.77
C ARG A 63 -8.56 14.14 4.59
N ASP A 64 -9.70 13.72 5.15
CA ASP A 64 -10.55 14.58 5.96
C ASP A 64 -9.80 15.16 7.18
N LEU A 65 -8.85 14.39 7.75
CA LEU A 65 -8.01 14.82 8.87
C LEU A 65 -6.86 15.75 8.46
N LEU A 66 -6.27 15.53 7.28
CA LEU A 66 -5.19 16.36 6.73
C LEU A 66 -5.72 17.63 6.04
N ASP A 67 -6.97 17.65 5.61
CA ASP A 67 -7.71 18.82 5.10
C ASP A 67 -8.15 19.74 6.25
N LEU A 68 -7.22 20.01 7.17
CA LEU A 68 -7.37 20.98 8.26
C LEU A 68 -7.32 22.41 7.68
N SER A 69 -8.39 22.78 6.96
CA SER A 69 -8.78 24.15 6.58
C SER A 69 -10.25 24.22 6.19
#